data_AF-A0AA88Q9I5-F1
#
_entry.id   AF-A0AA88Q9I5-F1
#
_cell.length_a   1.000
_cell.length_b   1.000
_cell.length_c   1.000
_cell.angle_alpha   90.00
_cell.angle_beta   90.00
_cell.angle_gamma   90.00
#
_symmetry.space_group_name_H-M   'P 1'
#
loop_
_entity.id
_entity.type
_entity.pdbx_description
1 polymer ?
#
loop_
_entity_poly.entity_id
_entity_poly.type
_entity_poly.pdbx_seq_one_letter_code
_entity_poly.pdbx_strand_id
1 'polypeptide(L)'
;MSNDKSFISKLLNIMLEFKRRKLIEDPINSGCWGLPMRVLRRRWSESISSYNLIYYCLYPRSKMWETITGYLGLSSFLDEASYVGRMPFTEKLRNFIFEELHTKSEMADDLETAKEISSAKGDWVLRVESCSNLLPYIVDVDYDESILLWHIATELCYSDELDNLTYKHKDKNMYRDFSKLLSEYMLYLLVMQPTMMSAVAGIGQIRFRDTCAEAKKFFRGVKLQGNTGKKQFQACKAILDVNTEVKPVTVKGDRSKSVLFDGCMLAKELKKLGENAEGKDKWEVMSKVWVELLSFAASHCRANSHAQQLSKGGQLITVLWLLMAHLGLGDQFQINEGHARAKLIVGK
;
A
#
# COMPACT_ATOMS: atom_id res chain seq x y z
N MET A 1 -12.42 -5.32 -32.35
CA MET A 1 -12.17 -4.69 -31.04
C MET A 1 -13.25 -5.16 -30.06
N SER A 2 -12.96 -6.24 -29.31
CA SER A 2 -13.70 -6.76 -28.15
C SER A 2 -13.17 -8.18 -27.88
N ASN A 3 -12.06 -8.30 -27.14
CA ASN A 3 -11.65 -9.56 -26.50
C ASN A 3 -10.51 -9.46 -25.46
N ASP A 4 -9.86 -8.30 -25.27
CA ASP A 4 -8.66 -8.21 -24.41
C ASP A 4 -8.91 -8.39 -22.91
N LYS A 5 -10.09 -8.01 -22.39
CA LYS A 5 -10.43 -8.25 -20.97
C LYS A 5 -10.49 -9.75 -20.61
N SER A 6 -10.84 -10.62 -21.57
CA SER A 6 -10.88 -12.07 -21.35
C SER A 6 -9.48 -12.68 -21.32
N PHE A 7 -8.56 -12.20 -22.17
CA PHE A 7 -7.21 -12.76 -22.29
C PHE A 7 -6.33 -12.39 -21.09
N ILE A 8 -6.43 -11.17 -20.58
CA ILE A 8 -5.58 -10.72 -19.47
C ILE A 8 -6.09 -11.24 -18.12
N SER A 9 -7.42 -11.31 -17.92
CA SER A 9 -7.99 -12.07 -16.79
C SER A 9 -7.56 -13.54 -16.85
N LYS A 10 -7.52 -14.14 -18.04
CA LYS A 10 -6.94 -15.48 -18.25
C LYS A 10 -5.45 -15.52 -17.98
N LEU A 11 -4.66 -14.50 -18.34
CA LEU A 11 -3.21 -14.48 -18.12
C LEU A 11 -2.87 -14.30 -16.63
N LEU A 12 -3.55 -13.40 -15.92
CA LEU A 12 -3.45 -13.24 -14.46
C LEU A 12 -3.93 -14.50 -13.75
N ASN A 13 -5.07 -15.07 -14.18
CA ASN A 13 -5.52 -16.36 -13.69
C ASN A 13 -4.52 -17.46 -14.04
N ILE A 14 -3.87 -17.49 -15.20
CA ILE A 14 -2.84 -18.47 -15.56
C ILE A 14 -1.57 -18.27 -14.74
N MET A 15 -1.16 -17.05 -14.41
CA MET A 15 -0.03 -16.81 -13.50
C MET A 15 -0.36 -17.29 -12.07
N LEU A 16 -1.63 -17.19 -11.66
CA LEU A 16 -2.12 -17.68 -10.37
C LEU A 16 -2.47 -19.19 -10.39
N GLU A 17 -2.93 -19.73 -11.52
CA GLU A 17 -3.36 -21.12 -11.82
C GLU A 17 -2.24 -21.97 -12.46
N PHE A 18 -1.06 -21.44 -12.78
CA PHE A 18 0.15 -22.25 -13.09
C PHE A 18 0.56 -23.13 -11.88
N LYS A 19 -0.24 -23.04 -10.81
CA LYS A 19 -0.29 -23.84 -9.60
C LYS A 19 -1.29 -25.00 -9.64
N ARG A 20 -2.06 -25.24 -10.72
CA ARG A 20 -3.24 -26.15 -10.70
C ARG A 20 -3.26 -27.34 -11.67
N ARG A 21 -2.21 -27.67 -12.43
CA ARG A 21 -2.19 -28.96 -13.17
C ARG A 21 -0.86 -29.70 -13.13
N LYS A 22 -0.76 -30.68 -12.23
CA LYS A 22 -0.56 -32.08 -12.62
C LYS A 22 -1.01 -33.02 -11.50
N LEU A 23 -1.52 -34.18 -11.93
CA LEU A 23 -2.12 -35.31 -11.19
C LEU A 23 -3.64 -35.10 -11.02
N ILE A 24 -4.49 -35.57 -11.93
CA ILE A 24 -4.80 -36.99 -12.22
C ILE A 24 -4.64 -37.82 -10.94
N GLU A 25 -5.78 -38.01 -10.29
CA GLU A 25 -5.95 -38.99 -9.22
C GLU A 25 -5.74 -40.38 -9.81
N ASP A 26 -4.70 -41.06 -9.36
CA ASP A 26 -4.68 -42.51 -9.29
C ASP A 26 -4.29 -42.90 -7.85
N PRO A 27 -4.91 -43.94 -7.27
CA PRO A 27 -4.81 -44.23 -5.85
C PRO A 27 -3.44 -44.78 -5.46
N ILE A 28 -2.99 -44.30 -4.32
CA ILE A 28 -1.74 -44.62 -3.62
C ILE A 28 -1.58 -46.14 -3.49
N ASN A 29 -0.50 -46.68 -4.06
CA ASN A 29 0.10 -47.91 -3.55
C ASN A 29 1.48 -47.62 -2.94
N SER A 30 1.67 -48.27 -1.80
CA SER A 30 2.77 -48.17 -0.84
C SER A 30 4.19 -48.21 -1.43
N GLY A 31 5.09 -47.44 -0.82
CA GLY A 31 6.53 -47.58 -1.05
C GLY A 31 7.32 -46.43 -0.44
N CYS A 32 8.18 -46.75 0.53
CA CYS A 32 9.21 -45.84 1.03
C CYS A 32 10.08 -45.30 -0.14
N TRP A 33 10.74 -44.17 0.12
CA TRP A 33 11.63 -43.39 -0.78
C TRP A 33 10.93 -42.27 -1.57
N GLY A 34 10.95 -41.04 -1.01
CA GLY A 34 10.45 -39.85 -1.71
C GLY A 34 10.46 -38.53 -0.92
N LEU A 35 11.35 -38.38 0.04
CA LEU A 35 11.53 -37.16 0.85
C LEU A 35 12.34 -36.01 0.18
N PRO A 36 12.22 -35.74 -1.14
CA PRO A 36 12.52 -34.39 -1.64
C PRO A 36 11.42 -33.75 -2.50
N MET A 37 10.16 -34.18 -2.43
CA MET A 37 9.08 -33.62 -3.28
C MET A 37 7.98 -32.81 -2.56
N ARG A 38 8.16 -32.48 -1.26
CA ARG A 38 7.21 -31.63 -0.51
C ARG A 38 7.56 -30.13 -0.50
N VAL A 39 8.72 -29.73 -1.05
CA VAL A 39 9.25 -28.35 -0.93
C VAL A 39 8.79 -27.42 -2.06
N LEU A 40 8.13 -27.90 -3.12
CA LEU A 40 7.78 -27.09 -4.30
C LEU A 40 6.31 -26.63 -4.41
N ARG A 41 5.48 -26.81 -3.37
CA ARG A 41 4.00 -26.74 -3.52
C ARG A 41 3.26 -25.51 -2.96
N ARG A 42 3.90 -24.37 -2.64
CA ARG A 42 3.18 -23.19 -2.08
C ARG A 42 3.63 -21.84 -2.68
N ARG A 43 3.14 -21.53 -3.89
CA ARG A 43 3.23 -20.22 -4.57
C ARG A 43 2.09 -19.28 -4.14
N TRP A 44 2.39 -18.16 -3.46
CA TRP A 44 1.49 -17.09 -2.95
C TRP A 44 0.17 -17.48 -2.26
N SER A 45 -0.09 -16.84 -1.11
CA SER A 45 -1.26 -17.10 -0.26
C SER A 45 -2.51 -16.30 -0.63
N GLU A 46 -2.47 -15.54 -1.73
CA GLU A 46 -3.50 -14.55 -2.12
C GLU A 46 -3.92 -13.66 -0.93
N SER A 47 -2.96 -13.32 -0.08
CA SER A 47 -3.18 -12.45 1.06
C SER A 47 -2.18 -11.31 1.12
N ILE A 48 -2.67 -10.17 1.59
CA ILE A 48 -1.96 -8.93 1.77
C ILE A 48 -1.71 -8.76 3.26
N SER A 49 -0.47 -8.45 3.63
CA SER A 49 -0.13 -8.08 5.00
C SER A 49 -0.70 -6.71 5.32
N SER A 50 -1.38 -6.57 6.46
CA SER A 50 -1.91 -5.28 6.90
C SER A 50 -1.26 -4.85 8.21
N TYR A 51 -0.87 -3.58 8.31
CA TYR A 51 -0.30 -3.01 9.53
C TYR A 51 -0.88 -1.62 9.79
N ASN A 52 -1.26 -1.34 11.04
CA ASN A 52 -2.04 -0.16 11.40
C ASN A 52 -1.34 0.67 12.48
N LEU A 53 -1.00 1.92 12.17
CA LEU A 53 -0.25 2.80 13.06
C LEU A 53 -1.01 3.14 14.34
N ILE A 54 -2.30 3.46 14.24
CA ILE A 54 -3.13 3.87 15.38
C ILE A 54 -3.30 2.69 16.34
N TYR A 55 -3.60 1.51 15.81
CA TYR A 55 -3.69 0.28 16.59
C TYR A 55 -2.38 -0.01 17.31
N TYR A 56 -1.24 0.03 16.61
CA TYR A 56 0.08 -0.17 17.21
C TYR A 56 0.35 0.80 18.37
N CYS A 57 -0.04 2.07 18.22
CA CYS A 57 0.17 3.09 19.24
C CYS A 57 -0.76 2.96 20.46
N LEU A 58 -1.96 2.41 20.28
CA LEU A 58 -2.92 2.17 21.36
C LEU A 58 -2.59 0.94 22.20
N TYR A 59 -1.94 -0.04 21.59
CA TYR A 59 -1.59 -1.32 22.22
C TYR A 59 -0.08 -1.55 22.19
N PRO A 60 0.73 -0.65 22.79
CA PRO A 60 2.16 -0.86 22.87
C PRO A 60 2.45 -2.11 23.69
N ARG A 61 3.52 -2.82 23.32
CA ARG A 61 4.00 -3.95 24.12
C ARG A 61 4.45 -3.46 25.50
N SER A 62 4.47 -4.39 26.45
CA SER A 62 5.06 -4.09 27.76
C SER A 62 6.55 -3.71 27.62
N LYS A 63 7.02 -2.76 28.43
CA LYS A 63 8.42 -2.27 28.45
C LYS A 63 9.47 -3.40 28.53
N MET A 64 9.14 -4.50 29.21
CA MET A 64 10.02 -5.67 29.33
C MET A 64 10.35 -6.27 27.97
N TRP A 65 9.35 -6.41 27.10
CA TRP A 65 9.52 -6.93 25.75
C TRP A 65 10.25 -5.92 24.85
N GLU A 66 9.95 -4.62 24.94
CA GLU A 66 10.69 -3.58 24.18
C GLU A 66 12.20 -3.58 24.50
N THR A 67 12.58 -3.87 25.74
CA THR A 67 13.98 -3.93 26.19
C THR A 67 14.69 -5.20 25.67
N ILE A 68 14.03 -6.36 25.75
CA ILE A 68 14.57 -7.64 25.30
C ILE A 68 14.71 -7.68 23.76
N THR A 69 13.77 -7.11 23.03
CA THR A 69 13.78 -7.12 21.55
C THR A 69 14.79 -6.14 20.96
N GLY A 70 15.04 -5.00 21.61
CA GLY A 70 16.10 -4.07 21.24
C GLY A 70 17.50 -4.68 21.34
N TYR A 71 17.70 -5.61 22.28
CA TYR A 71 18.99 -6.30 22.48
C TYR A 71 19.23 -7.43 21.47
N LEU A 72 18.18 -8.10 21.00
CA LEU A 72 18.29 -9.27 20.12
C LEU A 72 18.10 -8.96 18.62
N GLY A 73 17.75 -7.72 18.26
CA GLY A 73 17.45 -7.35 16.86
C GLY A 73 16.21 -8.05 16.27
N LEU A 74 15.36 -8.62 17.12
CA LEU A 74 14.16 -9.40 16.76
C LEU A 74 12.87 -8.56 16.80
N SER A 75 12.97 -7.25 17.00
CA SER A 75 11.81 -6.35 17.10
C SER A 75 10.91 -6.44 15.86
N SER A 76 11.49 -6.46 14.65
CA SER A 76 10.74 -6.58 13.40
C SER A 76 10.00 -7.91 13.25
N PHE A 77 10.63 -9.04 13.60
CA PHE A 77 10.01 -10.37 13.50
C PHE A 77 8.83 -10.53 14.47
N LEU A 78 9.00 -10.04 15.70
CA LEU A 78 7.94 -10.12 16.69
C LEU A 78 6.83 -9.12 16.40
N ASP A 79 7.16 -7.90 15.98
CA ASP A 79 6.13 -6.92 15.60
C ASP A 79 5.31 -7.42 14.40
N GLU A 80 5.95 -8.14 13.45
CA GLU A 80 5.23 -8.88 12.40
C GLU A 80 4.24 -9.89 12.98
N ALA A 81 4.65 -10.71 13.96
CA ALA A 81 3.76 -11.71 14.56
C ALA A 81 2.57 -11.15 15.36
N SER A 82 2.68 -9.95 15.94
CA SER A 82 1.63 -9.38 16.81
C SER A 82 0.74 -8.34 16.16
N TYR A 83 1.24 -7.60 15.18
CA TYR A 83 0.55 -6.43 14.65
C TYR A 83 0.24 -6.55 13.16
N VAL A 84 0.75 -7.58 12.47
CA VAL A 84 0.48 -7.76 11.05
C VAL A 84 -0.70 -8.71 10.86
N GLY A 85 -1.77 -8.17 10.29
CA GLY A 85 -2.91 -8.94 9.81
C GLY A 85 -2.63 -9.56 8.44
N ARG A 86 -3.41 -10.58 8.07
CA ARG A 86 -3.41 -11.15 6.72
C ARG A 86 -4.81 -11.02 6.14
N MET A 87 -4.94 -10.13 5.17
CA MET A 87 -6.20 -9.79 4.52
C MET A 87 -6.29 -10.44 3.14
N PRO A 88 -7.48 -10.87 2.68
CA PRO A 88 -7.63 -11.49 1.36
C PRO A 88 -7.36 -10.51 0.22
N PHE A 89 -6.58 -10.92 -0.78
CA PHE A 89 -6.45 -10.20 -2.04
C PHE A 89 -7.64 -10.54 -2.95
N THR A 90 -8.74 -9.84 -2.71
CA THR A 90 -10.00 -10.09 -3.42
C THR A 90 -9.91 -9.83 -4.92
N GLU A 91 -10.73 -10.52 -5.71
CA GLU A 91 -10.84 -10.30 -7.16
C GLU A 91 -11.20 -8.84 -7.50
N LYS A 92 -12.05 -8.21 -6.70
CA LYS A 92 -12.44 -6.80 -6.93
C LYS A 92 -11.23 -5.86 -6.81
N LEU A 93 -10.40 -6.03 -5.78
CA LEU A 93 -9.17 -5.24 -5.62
C LEU A 93 -8.18 -5.52 -6.74
N ARG A 94 -8.05 -6.79 -7.15
CA ARG A 94 -7.19 -7.19 -8.28
C ARG A 94 -7.59 -6.50 -9.57
N ASN A 95 -8.88 -6.52 -9.90
CA ASN A 95 -9.42 -5.88 -11.11
C ASN A 95 -9.25 -4.37 -11.04
N PHE A 96 -9.49 -3.76 -9.87
CA PHE A 96 -9.26 -2.32 -9.67
C PHE A 96 -7.80 -1.93 -9.96
N ILE A 97 -6.83 -2.59 -9.33
CA ILE A 97 -5.40 -2.33 -9.57
C ILE A 97 -5.04 -2.53 -11.05
N PHE A 98 -5.58 -3.57 -11.69
CA PHE A 98 -5.32 -3.85 -13.09
C PHE A 98 -5.84 -2.74 -14.01
N GLU A 99 -7.09 -2.31 -13.84
CA GLU A 99 -7.69 -1.26 -14.68
C GLU A 99 -6.94 0.06 -14.49
N GLU A 100 -6.56 0.44 -13.25
CA GLU A 100 -5.77 1.65 -12.99
C GLU A 100 -4.41 1.64 -13.72
N LEU A 101 -3.70 0.50 -13.70
CA LEU A 101 -2.45 0.37 -14.44
C LEU A 101 -2.67 0.31 -15.96
N HIS A 102 -3.73 -0.35 -16.41
CA HIS A 102 -4.05 -0.43 -17.83
C HIS A 102 -4.37 0.94 -18.42
N THR A 103 -5.24 1.72 -17.77
CA THR A 103 -5.57 3.09 -18.19
C THR A 103 -4.31 3.96 -18.25
N LYS A 104 -3.40 3.85 -17.27
CA LYS A 104 -2.11 4.53 -17.32
C LYS A 104 -1.24 4.10 -18.49
N SER A 105 -1.23 2.82 -18.85
CA SER A 105 -0.49 2.34 -20.02
C SER A 105 -1.09 2.84 -21.34
N GLU A 106 -2.42 3.04 -21.41
CA GLU A 106 -3.08 3.63 -22.58
C GLU A 106 -2.77 5.12 -22.74
N MET A 107 -2.52 5.83 -21.63
CA MET A 107 -2.11 7.24 -21.63
C MET A 107 -0.61 7.43 -21.91
N ALA A 108 0.19 6.37 -21.87
CA ALA A 108 1.63 6.41 -22.11
C ALA A 108 1.95 6.30 -23.62
N ASP A 109 1.45 7.24 -24.42
CA ASP A 109 1.56 7.25 -25.88
C ASP A 109 2.94 7.65 -26.40
N ASP A 110 3.71 8.39 -25.60
CA ASP A 110 5.11 8.72 -25.87
C ASP A 110 6.04 8.42 -24.68
N LEU A 111 7.36 8.46 -24.94
CA LEU A 111 8.39 8.10 -23.96
C LEU A 111 8.43 9.06 -22.76
N GLU A 112 8.19 10.35 -22.97
CA GLU A 112 8.20 11.37 -21.91
C GLU A 112 7.01 11.15 -20.98
N THR A 113 5.81 11.01 -21.54
CA THR A 113 4.59 10.71 -20.78
C THR A 113 4.70 9.39 -20.03
N ALA A 114 5.26 8.34 -20.67
CA ALA A 114 5.47 7.05 -20.04
C ALA A 114 6.46 7.12 -18.85
N LYS A 115 7.50 7.95 -18.93
CA LYS A 115 8.44 8.20 -17.83
C LYS A 115 7.78 8.95 -16.69
N GLU A 116 7.00 9.99 -17.00
CA GLU A 116 6.25 10.77 -16.00
C GLU A 116 5.29 9.85 -15.23
N ILE A 117 4.45 9.09 -15.94
CA ILE A 117 3.48 8.15 -15.34
C ILE A 117 4.17 7.11 -14.46
N SER A 118 5.30 6.55 -14.90
CA SER A 118 5.98 5.48 -14.15
C SER A 118 6.80 5.96 -12.95
N SER A 119 7.14 7.26 -12.92
CA SER A 119 7.84 7.92 -11.82
C SER A 119 6.91 8.67 -10.86
N ALA A 120 5.62 8.78 -11.19
CA ALA A 120 4.63 9.46 -10.37
C ALA A 120 4.41 8.76 -9.02
N LYS A 121 4.16 9.55 -7.97
CA LYS A 121 4.01 9.10 -6.58
C LYS A 121 2.62 9.36 -6.02
N GLY A 122 1.65 9.64 -6.87
CA GLY A 122 0.27 10.01 -6.57
C GLY A 122 -0.10 11.36 -7.20
N ASP A 123 0.89 12.14 -7.63
CA ASP A 123 0.70 13.46 -8.23
C ASP A 123 0.05 13.41 -9.62
N TRP A 124 0.25 12.34 -10.39
CA TRP A 124 -0.44 12.16 -11.67
C TRP A 124 -1.95 11.99 -11.44
N VAL A 125 -2.33 11.09 -10.53
CA VAL A 125 -3.73 10.91 -10.12
C VAL A 125 -4.33 12.24 -9.64
N LEU A 126 -3.64 12.97 -8.77
CA LEU A 126 -4.17 14.23 -8.24
C LEU A 126 -4.37 15.31 -9.32
N ARG A 127 -3.52 15.36 -10.35
CA ARG A 127 -3.71 16.27 -11.49
C ARG A 127 -4.90 15.86 -12.35
N VAL A 128 -5.01 14.57 -12.69
CA VAL A 128 -6.13 14.04 -13.50
C VAL A 128 -7.47 14.25 -12.79
N GLU A 129 -7.52 14.00 -11.48
CA GLU A 129 -8.73 14.17 -10.65
C GLU A 129 -8.98 15.65 -10.27
N SER A 130 -8.12 16.57 -10.70
CA SER A 130 -8.19 18.01 -10.40
C SER A 130 -8.21 18.31 -8.88
N CYS A 131 -7.43 17.55 -8.10
CA CYS A 131 -7.29 17.67 -6.64
C CYS A 131 -5.96 18.35 -6.26
N SER A 132 -5.67 19.50 -6.88
CA SER A 132 -4.39 20.21 -6.72
C SER A 132 -4.09 20.65 -5.29
N ASN A 133 -5.11 20.84 -4.45
CA ASN A 133 -4.95 21.15 -3.02
C ASN A 133 -4.26 20.03 -2.22
N LEU A 134 -4.24 18.80 -2.75
CA LEU A 134 -3.58 17.66 -2.11
C LEU A 134 -2.11 17.48 -2.55
N LEU A 135 -1.67 18.16 -3.63
CA LEU A 135 -0.31 18.01 -4.15
C LEU A 135 0.80 18.29 -3.12
N PRO A 136 0.68 19.26 -2.19
CA PRO A 136 1.70 19.48 -1.17
C PRO A 136 1.95 18.27 -0.25
N TYR A 137 1.01 17.33 -0.15
CA TYR A 137 1.15 16.12 0.66
C TYR A 137 1.74 14.94 -0.13
N ILE A 138 2.19 15.16 -1.38
CA ILE A 138 2.86 14.17 -2.21
C ILE A 138 4.13 14.73 -2.85
N VAL A 139 4.04 15.89 -3.50
CA VAL A 139 5.12 16.48 -4.31
C VAL A 139 6.16 17.18 -3.43
N ASP A 140 5.71 17.90 -2.40
CA ASP A 140 6.57 18.74 -1.56
C ASP A 140 7.19 17.97 -0.37
N VAL A 141 6.99 16.64 -0.32
CA VAL A 141 7.43 15.77 0.77
C VAL A 141 8.16 14.54 0.25
N ASP A 142 9.04 13.99 1.08
CA ASP A 142 9.72 12.73 0.75
C ASP A 142 8.71 11.58 0.65
N TYR A 143 9.01 10.57 -0.16
CA TYR A 143 8.09 9.46 -0.43
C TYR A 143 7.67 8.66 0.83
N ASP A 144 8.56 8.47 1.81
CA ASP A 144 8.23 7.84 3.10
C ASP A 144 7.32 8.73 3.95
N GLU A 145 7.51 10.05 3.85
CA GLU A 145 6.65 11.03 4.48
C GLU A 145 5.23 10.96 3.89
N SER A 146 5.10 10.90 2.56
CA SER A 146 3.81 10.71 1.88
C SER A 146 3.11 9.45 2.36
N ILE A 147 3.78 8.30 2.45
CA ILE A 147 3.18 7.05 2.93
C ILE A 147 2.60 7.21 4.34
N LEU A 148 3.36 7.82 5.26
CA LEU A 148 2.90 8.00 6.64
C LEU A 148 1.75 9.01 6.74
N LEU A 149 1.85 10.15 6.05
CA LEU A 149 0.80 11.17 5.98
C LEU A 149 -0.51 10.59 5.48
N TRP A 150 -0.47 9.96 4.32
CA TRP A 150 -1.65 9.36 3.68
C TRP A 150 -2.20 8.19 4.49
N HIS A 151 -1.35 7.41 5.16
CA HIS A 151 -1.81 6.33 6.04
C HIS A 151 -2.63 6.88 7.20
N ILE A 152 -2.09 7.86 7.93
CA ILE A 152 -2.81 8.52 9.03
C ILE A 152 -4.11 9.13 8.50
N ALA A 153 -4.06 9.87 7.40
CA ALA A 153 -5.25 10.50 6.84
C ALA A 153 -6.34 9.48 6.46
N THR A 154 -5.93 8.34 5.88
CA THR A 154 -6.83 7.21 5.59
C THR A 154 -7.50 6.66 6.84
N GLU A 155 -6.75 6.47 7.94
CA GLU A 155 -7.32 5.99 9.22
C GLU A 155 -8.33 6.98 9.80
N LEU A 156 -8.01 8.27 9.75
CA LEU A 156 -8.87 9.33 10.28
C LEU A 156 -10.16 9.45 9.47
N CYS A 157 -10.08 9.51 8.13
CA CYS A 157 -11.25 9.55 7.26
C CYS A 157 -12.10 8.29 7.38
N TYR A 158 -11.49 7.11 7.54
CA TYR A 158 -12.22 5.84 7.67
C TYR A 158 -13.01 5.81 8.98
N SER A 159 -12.39 6.27 10.06
CA SER A 159 -13.03 6.33 11.38
C SER A 159 -14.15 7.36 11.43
N ASP A 160 -13.97 8.53 10.83
CA ASP A 160 -14.99 9.60 10.77
C ASP A 160 -16.27 9.12 10.07
N GLU A 161 -16.11 8.37 8.97
CA GLU A 161 -17.26 7.87 8.22
C GLU A 161 -18.00 6.75 8.96
N LEU A 162 -17.31 5.96 9.79
CA LEU A 162 -17.97 5.00 10.69
C LEU A 162 -18.88 5.67 11.74
N ASP A 163 -18.61 6.91 12.15
CA ASP A 163 -19.52 7.71 12.98
C ASP A 163 -20.81 7.99 12.20
N ASN A 164 -20.65 8.45 10.95
CA ASN A 164 -21.73 8.92 10.08
C ASN A 164 -22.61 7.78 9.49
N LEU A 165 -22.06 6.56 9.34
CA LEU A 165 -22.78 5.37 8.84
C LEU A 165 -23.79 4.79 9.82
N THR A 166 -23.88 5.32 11.05
CA THR A 166 -24.99 4.98 11.95
C THR A 166 -26.34 5.54 11.48
N TYR A 167 -26.37 6.43 10.47
CA TYR A 167 -27.58 7.15 10.04
C TYR A 167 -28.01 6.99 8.56
N LYS A 168 -27.20 6.47 7.64
CA LYS A 168 -27.59 6.29 6.21
C LYS A 168 -27.13 4.94 5.64
N HIS A 169 -27.94 4.40 4.75
CA HIS A 169 -27.85 3.08 4.11
C HIS A 169 -26.42 2.54 3.91
N LYS A 170 -26.21 1.26 4.31
CA LYS A 170 -24.97 0.48 4.18
C LYS A 170 -24.58 0.18 2.72
N ASP A 171 -24.42 1.18 1.88
CA ASP A 171 -23.69 0.95 0.64
C ASP A 171 -22.21 0.81 0.97
N LYS A 172 -21.72 -0.42 0.79
CA LYS A 172 -20.33 -0.78 1.01
C LYS A 172 -19.49 -0.11 -0.07
N ASN A 173 -18.99 1.10 0.20
CA ASN A 173 -18.06 1.80 -0.68
C ASN A 173 -16.78 0.93 -0.83
N MET A 174 -16.57 0.39 -2.03
CA MET A 174 -15.45 -0.51 -2.29
C MET A 174 -14.11 0.22 -2.31
N TYR A 175 -14.08 1.47 -2.78
CA TYR A 175 -12.88 2.29 -2.82
C TYR A 175 -12.38 2.62 -1.42
N ARG A 176 -13.28 2.77 -0.45
CA ARG A 176 -12.92 2.92 0.96
C ARG A 176 -12.16 1.69 1.46
N ASP A 177 -12.72 0.51 1.22
CA ASP A 177 -12.10 -0.74 1.65
C ASP A 177 -10.76 -0.98 0.95
N PHE A 178 -10.63 -0.61 -0.33
CA PHE A 178 -9.37 -0.66 -1.08
C PHE A 178 -8.35 0.32 -0.52
N SER A 179 -8.74 1.58 -0.28
CA SER A 179 -7.89 2.62 0.31
C SER A 179 -7.35 2.16 1.66
N LYS A 180 -8.22 1.65 2.52
CA LYS A 180 -7.85 1.13 3.84
C LYS A 180 -6.83 -0.01 3.75
N LEU A 181 -7.09 -0.98 2.88
CA LEU A 181 -6.23 -2.15 2.73
C LEU A 181 -4.87 -1.82 2.10
N LEU A 182 -4.86 -1.00 1.04
CA LEU A 182 -3.62 -0.57 0.38
C LEU A 182 -2.78 0.32 1.31
N SER A 183 -3.42 1.23 2.06
CA SER A 183 -2.77 2.04 3.09
C SER A 183 -2.06 1.20 4.15
N GLU A 184 -2.74 0.19 4.71
CA GLU A 184 -2.15 -0.71 5.71
C GLU A 184 -1.03 -1.58 5.13
N TYR A 185 -1.12 -1.96 3.86
CA TYR A 185 -0.07 -2.69 3.18
C TYR A 185 1.16 -1.83 2.91
N MET A 186 0.98 -0.59 2.47
CA MET A 186 2.07 0.35 2.23
C MET A 186 2.81 0.68 3.53
N LEU A 187 2.08 0.85 4.64
CA LEU A 187 2.72 0.99 5.94
C LEU A 187 3.47 -0.28 6.36
N TYR A 188 2.90 -1.47 6.14
CA TYR A 188 3.61 -2.74 6.36
C TYR A 188 4.92 -2.80 5.57
N LEU A 189 4.91 -2.41 4.29
CA LEU A 189 6.12 -2.39 3.47
C LEU A 189 7.17 -1.43 4.05
N LEU A 190 6.77 -0.21 4.43
CA LEU A 190 7.66 0.80 5.01
C LEU A 190 8.32 0.31 6.31
N VAL A 191 7.56 -0.35 7.18
CA VAL A 191 8.02 -0.71 8.53
C VAL A 191 8.68 -2.09 8.57
N MET A 192 8.07 -3.10 7.95
CA MET A 192 8.45 -4.51 8.06
C MET A 192 9.23 -5.04 6.85
N GLN A 193 9.17 -4.37 5.70
CA GLN A 193 9.92 -4.76 4.50
C GLN A 193 10.79 -3.60 3.95
N PRO A 194 11.62 -2.94 4.78
CA PRO A 194 12.39 -1.77 4.35
C PRO A 194 13.34 -2.06 3.17
N THR A 195 13.76 -3.31 2.96
CA THR A 195 14.57 -3.73 1.81
C THR A 195 13.82 -3.68 0.47
N MET A 196 12.48 -3.75 0.51
CA MET A 196 11.60 -3.52 -0.64
C MET A 196 11.38 -2.03 -0.89
N MET A 197 11.62 -1.19 0.12
CA MET A 197 11.45 0.26 0.09
C MET A 197 12.81 0.95 -0.06
N SER A 198 13.65 0.44 -0.97
CA SER A 198 15.10 0.72 -0.99
C SER A 198 15.49 2.20 -1.17
N ALA A 199 14.57 3.04 -1.67
CA ALA A 199 14.73 4.49 -1.77
C ALA A 199 14.55 5.24 -0.42
N VAL A 200 14.03 4.60 0.62
CA VAL A 200 13.52 5.27 1.84
C VAL A 200 13.85 4.56 3.16
N ALA A 201 14.66 3.49 3.11
CA ALA A 201 14.85 2.55 4.21
C ALA A 201 15.37 3.17 5.55
N GLY A 202 16.04 4.32 5.52
CA GLY A 202 16.58 4.97 6.73
C GLY A 202 15.65 6.00 7.36
N ILE A 203 15.22 7.00 6.60
CA ILE A 203 14.47 8.15 7.13
C ILE A 203 13.03 7.74 7.48
N GLY A 204 12.44 6.79 6.74
CA GLY A 204 11.07 6.33 6.98
C GLY A 204 10.90 5.67 8.35
N GLN A 205 11.91 4.93 8.82
CA GLN A 205 11.91 4.32 10.15
C GLN A 205 11.99 5.37 11.26
N ILE A 206 12.77 6.44 11.05
CA ILE A 206 12.85 7.57 11.98
C ILE A 206 11.51 8.29 12.05
N ARG A 207 10.92 8.64 10.89
CA ARG A 207 9.59 9.26 10.80
C ARG A 207 8.52 8.40 11.48
N PHE A 208 8.50 7.09 11.23
CA PHE A 208 7.56 6.17 11.85
C PHE A 208 7.70 6.17 13.39
N ARG A 209 8.92 6.02 13.91
CA ARG A 209 9.18 6.02 15.35
C ARG A 209 8.76 7.33 16.01
N ASP A 210 9.15 8.46 15.43
CA ASP A 210 8.83 9.80 15.97
C ASP A 210 7.30 10.04 15.94
N THR A 211 6.63 9.60 14.87
CA THR A 211 5.16 9.63 14.75
C THR A 211 4.47 8.78 15.79
N CYS A 212 4.95 7.55 16.01
CA CYS A 212 4.42 6.69 17.06
C CYS A 212 4.66 7.26 18.46
N ALA A 213 5.81 7.89 18.71
CA ALA A 213 6.10 8.52 19.99
C ALA A 213 5.15 9.70 20.26
N GLU A 214 4.88 10.54 19.26
CA GLU A 214 3.91 11.63 19.36
C GLU A 214 2.48 11.09 19.60
N ALA A 215 2.05 10.09 18.83
CA ALA A 215 0.73 9.48 18.99
C ALA A 215 0.55 8.84 20.38
N LYS A 216 1.53 8.06 20.84
CA LYS A 216 1.52 7.47 22.20
C LYS A 216 1.46 8.55 23.28
N LYS A 217 2.20 9.66 23.12
CA LYS A 217 2.16 10.80 24.06
C LYS A 217 0.78 11.46 24.07
N PHE A 218 0.21 11.68 22.89
CA PHE A 218 -1.13 12.26 22.72
C PHE A 218 -2.21 11.39 23.39
N PHE A 219 -2.21 10.09 23.11
CA PHE A 219 -3.22 9.16 23.65
C PHE A 219 -3.20 9.01 25.18
N ARG A 220 -2.07 9.27 25.85
CA ARG A 220 -2.01 9.30 27.33
C ARG A 220 -2.87 10.41 27.93
N GLY A 221 -3.08 11.51 27.20
CA GLY A 221 -3.92 12.62 27.62
C GLY A 221 -5.41 12.45 27.29
N VAL A 222 -5.79 11.41 26.53
CA VAL A 222 -7.15 11.19 26.06
C VAL A 222 -7.82 10.07 26.86
N LYS A 223 -9.05 10.29 27.32
CA LYS A 223 -9.84 9.27 28.00
C LYS A 223 -10.43 8.28 26.99
N LEU A 224 -9.71 7.18 26.75
CA LEU A 224 -10.13 6.11 25.83
C LEU A 224 -10.81 4.95 26.58
N GLN A 225 -12.04 4.61 26.21
CA GLN A 225 -12.87 3.62 26.91
C GLN A 225 -13.60 2.67 25.95
N GLY A 226 -13.95 1.49 26.47
CA GLY A 226 -14.67 0.46 25.73
C GLY A 226 -13.75 -0.56 25.06
N ASN A 227 -14.31 -1.28 24.08
CA ASN A 227 -13.58 -2.30 23.33
C ASN A 227 -12.57 -1.69 22.35
N THR A 228 -11.80 -2.54 21.68
CA THR A 228 -10.73 -2.13 20.77
C THR A 228 -11.18 -1.19 19.66
N GLY A 229 -12.26 -1.52 18.96
CA GLY A 229 -12.79 -0.67 17.89
C GLY A 229 -13.23 0.70 18.40
N LYS A 230 -13.88 0.76 19.57
CA LYS A 230 -14.31 2.02 20.19
C LYS A 230 -13.13 2.89 20.62
N LYS A 231 -12.07 2.30 21.18
CA LYS A 231 -10.85 3.03 21.55
C LYS A 231 -10.14 3.60 20.32
N GLN A 232 -10.02 2.82 19.25
CA GLN A 232 -9.44 3.28 17.99
C GLN A 232 -10.26 4.43 17.39
N PHE A 233 -11.57 4.29 17.38
CA PHE A 233 -12.48 5.34 16.94
C PHE A 233 -12.31 6.64 17.75
N GLN A 234 -12.32 6.55 19.08
CA GLN A 234 -12.12 7.70 19.98
C GLN A 234 -10.75 8.35 19.79
N ALA A 235 -9.71 7.56 19.53
CA ALA A 235 -8.37 8.06 19.26
C ALA A 235 -8.30 8.84 17.94
N CYS A 236 -8.88 8.30 16.86
CA CYS A 236 -8.97 9.00 15.58
C CYS A 236 -9.78 10.29 15.70
N LYS A 237 -10.94 10.25 16.39
CA LYS A 237 -11.76 11.44 16.64
C LYS A 237 -10.99 12.51 17.41
N ALA A 238 -10.31 12.12 18.48
CA ALA A 238 -9.48 13.04 19.26
C ALA A 238 -8.35 13.69 18.43
N ILE A 239 -7.74 12.97 17.47
CA ILE A 239 -6.75 13.55 16.56
C ILE A 239 -7.40 14.55 15.61
N LEU A 240 -8.56 14.22 15.03
CA LEU A 240 -9.29 15.09 14.10
C LEU A 240 -9.76 16.40 14.76
N ASP A 241 -10.13 16.34 16.04
CA ASP A 241 -10.61 17.48 16.83
C ASP A 241 -9.50 18.47 17.21
N VAL A 242 -8.21 18.13 17.00
CA VAL A 242 -7.10 19.05 17.28
C VAL A 242 -7.15 20.26 16.35
N ASN A 243 -6.97 21.46 16.90
CA ASN A 243 -6.82 22.66 16.08
C ASN A 243 -5.50 22.60 15.28
N THR A 244 -5.61 22.69 13.96
CA THR A 244 -4.49 22.61 13.01
C THR A 244 -4.28 23.93 12.26
N GLU A 245 -4.77 25.05 12.76
CA GLU A 245 -4.50 26.40 12.21
C GLU A 245 -3.01 26.73 12.21
N VAL A 246 -2.29 26.26 13.24
CA VAL A 246 -0.84 26.41 13.37
C VAL A 246 -0.17 25.17 12.77
N LYS A 247 0.68 25.35 11.75
CA LYS A 247 1.38 24.24 11.09
C LYS A 247 2.22 23.44 12.11
N PRO A 248 2.15 22.09 12.15
CA PRO A 248 2.87 21.28 13.13
C PRO A 248 4.38 21.55 13.20
N VAL A 249 5.01 21.87 12.07
CA VAL A 249 6.43 22.26 12.00
C VAL A 249 6.79 23.45 12.91
N THR A 250 5.86 24.39 13.11
CA THR A 250 6.09 25.58 13.95
C THR A 250 6.07 25.26 15.45
N VAL A 251 5.41 24.16 15.85
CA VAL A 251 5.32 23.70 17.24
C VAL A 251 6.43 22.71 17.56
N LYS A 252 6.69 21.75 16.66
CA LYS A 252 7.68 20.68 16.88
C LYS A 252 9.12 21.11 16.55
N GLY A 253 9.28 22.10 15.67
CA GLY A 253 10.58 22.48 15.11
C GLY A 253 11.21 21.34 14.29
N ASP A 254 12.53 21.34 14.20
CA ASP A 254 13.34 20.30 13.55
C ASP A 254 13.64 19.08 14.45
N ARG A 255 13.19 19.12 15.72
CA ARG A 255 13.49 18.13 16.75
C ARG A 255 12.78 16.78 16.58
N SER A 256 11.72 16.75 15.78
CA SER A 256 10.89 15.55 15.54
C SER A 256 10.51 15.47 14.07
N LYS A 257 10.68 14.29 13.47
CA LYS A 257 10.21 14.00 12.12
C LYS A 257 8.78 13.45 12.09
N SER A 258 8.04 13.52 13.21
CA SER A 258 6.66 13.06 13.28
C SER A 258 5.77 13.75 12.26
N VAL A 259 4.80 13.02 11.70
CA VAL A 259 3.79 13.55 10.78
C VAL A 259 2.36 13.36 11.26
N LEU A 260 2.15 13.12 12.56
CA LEU A 260 0.83 12.81 13.11
C LEU A 260 -0.21 13.90 12.79
N PHE A 261 0.11 15.15 13.11
CA PHE A 261 -0.80 16.28 12.90
C PHE A 261 -0.76 16.81 11.46
N ASP A 262 0.33 16.58 10.73
CA ASP A 262 0.40 16.84 9.30
C ASP A 262 -0.57 15.91 8.54
N GLY A 263 -0.67 14.63 8.94
CA GLY A 263 -1.66 13.68 8.45
C GLY A 263 -3.10 14.03 8.85
N CYS A 264 -3.29 14.65 10.02
CA CYS A 264 -4.59 15.22 10.42
C CYS A 264 -5.01 16.38 9.50
N MET A 265 -4.08 17.27 9.12
CA MET A 265 -4.35 18.32 8.14
C MET A 265 -4.78 17.75 6.79
N LEU A 266 -4.06 16.73 6.29
CA LEU A 266 -4.44 16.03 5.07
C LEU A 266 -5.85 15.39 5.17
N ALA A 267 -6.18 14.77 6.30
CA ALA A 267 -7.50 14.19 6.52
C ALA A 267 -8.62 15.25 6.41
N LYS A 268 -8.39 16.44 6.96
CA LYS A 268 -9.34 17.56 6.86
C LYS A 268 -9.50 18.06 5.42
N GLU A 269 -8.42 18.12 4.64
CA GLU A 269 -8.50 18.45 3.21
C GLU A 269 -9.26 17.38 2.40
N LEU A 270 -9.02 16.10 2.69
CA LEU A 270 -9.75 14.98 2.06
C LEU A 270 -11.24 14.97 2.42
N LYS A 271 -11.61 15.39 3.64
CA LYS A 271 -13.02 15.53 4.04
C LYS A 271 -13.74 16.59 3.20
N LYS A 272 -13.10 17.74 2.98
CA LYS A 272 -13.67 18.82 2.13
C LYS A 272 -13.99 18.32 0.72
N LEU A 273 -13.14 17.45 0.14
CA LEU A 273 -13.41 16.88 -1.20
C LEU A 273 -14.75 16.15 -1.28
N GLY A 274 -15.11 15.38 -0.24
CA GLY A 274 -16.38 14.66 -0.18
C GLY A 274 -17.60 15.53 0.16
N GLU A 275 -17.37 16.77 0.62
CA GLU A 275 -18.41 17.74 0.99
C GLU A 275 -18.69 18.76 -0.12
N ASN A 276 -17.78 18.89 -1.10
CA ASN A 276 -17.87 19.88 -2.17
C ASN A 276 -18.96 19.54 -3.20
N ALA A 277 -19.52 20.59 -3.82
CA ALA A 277 -20.62 20.50 -4.78
C ALA A 277 -20.31 19.70 -6.07
N GLU A 278 -19.03 19.45 -6.36
CA GLU A 278 -18.57 18.62 -7.49
C GLU A 278 -18.79 17.11 -7.26
N GLY A 279 -19.07 16.66 -6.03
CA GLY A 279 -19.50 15.29 -5.75
C GLY A 279 -18.46 14.19 -5.97
N LYS A 280 -17.16 14.52 -5.97
CA LYS A 280 -16.08 13.52 -6.12
C LYS A 280 -16.00 12.61 -4.90
N ASP A 281 -15.99 11.29 -5.14
CA ASP A 281 -15.78 10.34 -4.07
C ASP A 281 -14.32 10.39 -3.60
N LYS A 282 -14.09 10.98 -2.42
CA LYS A 282 -12.75 11.03 -1.80
C LYS A 282 -12.09 9.65 -1.76
N TRP A 283 -12.86 8.58 -1.57
CA TRP A 283 -12.32 7.24 -1.48
C TRP A 283 -11.82 6.72 -2.81
N GLU A 284 -12.47 7.09 -3.92
CA GLU A 284 -12.00 6.77 -5.26
C GLU A 284 -10.63 7.41 -5.48
N VAL A 285 -10.50 8.72 -5.26
CA VAL A 285 -9.23 9.46 -5.38
C VAL A 285 -8.15 8.83 -4.51
N MET A 286 -8.43 8.58 -3.23
CA MET A 286 -7.47 7.96 -2.31
C MET A 286 -7.04 6.56 -2.77
N SER A 287 -7.97 5.75 -3.27
CA SER A 287 -7.64 4.41 -3.74
C SER A 287 -6.71 4.43 -4.94
N LYS A 288 -6.91 5.37 -5.89
CA LYS A 288 -6.04 5.57 -7.05
C LYS A 288 -4.66 6.08 -6.64
N VAL A 289 -4.59 7.04 -5.71
CA VAL A 289 -3.32 7.52 -5.14
C VAL A 289 -2.54 6.39 -4.49
N TRP A 290 -3.20 5.51 -3.72
CA TRP A 290 -2.54 4.35 -3.11
C TRP A 290 -1.99 3.35 -4.14
N VAL A 291 -2.71 3.13 -5.25
CA VAL A 291 -2.19 2.31 -6.36
C VAL A 291 -0.94 2.95 -6.98
N GLU A 292 -0.92 4.27 -7.18
CA GLU A 292 0.25 4.98 -7.70
C GLU A 292 1.44 4.94 -6.73
N LEU A 293 1.21 5.18 -5.44
CA LEU A 293 2.23 5.02 -4.39
C LEU A 293 2.81 3.59 -4.40
N LEU A 294 1.97 2.56 -4.50
CA LEU A 294 2.44 1.17 -4.56
C LEU A 294 3.20 0.87 -5.86
N SER A 295 2.77 1.45 -6.99
CA SER A 295 3.43 1.32 -8.29
C SER A 295 4.83 1.94 -8.25
N PHE A 296 4.97 3.11 -7.62
CA PHE A 296 6.26 3.74 -7.38
C PHE A 296 7.18 2.85 -6.55
N ALA A 297 6.70 2.28 -5.43
CA ALA A 297 7.50 1.35 -4.63
C ALA A 297 7.94 0.13 -5.45
N ALA A 298 7.05 -0.42 -6.28
CA ALA A 298 7.35 -1.56 -7.13
C ALA A 298 8.43 -1.23 -8.18
N SER A 299 8.36 -0.07 -8.83
CA SER A 299 9.35 0.36 -9.84
C SER A 299 10.68 0.80 -9.22
N HIS A 300 10.72 1.19 -7.94
CA HIS A 300 11.92 1.65 -7.24
C HIS A 300 12.50 0.62 -6.26
N CYS A 301 11.97 -0.61 -6.29
CA CYS A 301 12.51 -1.74 -5.59
C CYS A 301 13.56 -2.45 -6.46
N ARG A 302 14.69 -2.83 -5.86
CA ARG A 302 15.76 -3.53 -6.60
C ARG A 302 15.26 -4.90 -7.07
N ALA A 303 15.60 -5.28 -8.30
CA ALA A 303 15.19 -6.56 -8.88
C ALA A 303 15.61 -7.78 -8.04
N ASN A 304 16.76 -7.71 -7.35
CA ASN A 304 17.20 -8.75 -6.43
C ASN A 304 16.30 -8.87 -5.18
N SER A 305 15.79 -7.76 -4.65
CA SER A 305 14.81 -7.76 -3.56
C SER A 305 13.49 -8.41 -4.00
N HIS A 306 13.01 -8.12 -5.21
CA HIS A 306 11.86 -8.83 -5.81
C HIS A 306 12.10 -10.33 -5.94
N ALA A 307 13.25 -10.72 -6.50
CA ALA A 307 13.62 -12.13 -6.65
C ALA A 307 13.68 -12.87 -5.29
N GLN A 308 14.23 -12.22 -4.26
CA GLN A 308 14.23 -12.77 -2.90
C GLN A 308 12.80 -12.97 -2.37
N GLN A 309 11.87 -12.04 -2.60
CA GLN A 309 10.47 -12.22 -2.17
C GLN A 309 9.77 -13.37 -2.90
N LEU A 310 10.06 -13.60 -4.18
CA LEU A 310 9.53 -14.75 -4.91
C LEU A 310 9.91 -16.08 -4.24
N SER A 311 11.13 -16.18 -3.72
CA SER A 311 11.59 -17.38 -2.98
C SER A 311 10.85 -17.60 -1.66
N LYS A 312 10.26 -16.55 -1.08
CA LYS A 312 9.53 -16.55 0.20
C LYS A 312 8.01 -16.65 0.04
N GLY A 313 7.53 -16.90 -1.18
CA GLY A 313 6.10 -17.08 -1.48
C GLY A 313 5.46 -15.91 -2.23
N GLY A 314 6.20 -14.85 -2.57
CA GLY A 314 5.71 -13.71 -3.32
C GLY A 314 4.89 -12.72 -2.48
N GLN A 315 4.92 -11.45 -2.84
CA GLN A 315 4.13 -10.37 -2.23
C GLN A 315 3.42 -9.55 -3.32
N LEU A 316 2.36 -8.82 -2.96
CA LEU A 316 1.60 -7.99 -3.90
C LEU A 316 2.51 -7.02 -4.67
N ILE A 317 3.45 -6.35 -4.01
CA ILE A 317 4.40 -5.43 -4.68
C ILE A 317 5.18 -6.10 -5.81
N THR A 318 5.51 -7.39 -5.70
CA THR A 318 6.23 -8.12 -6.76
C THR A 318 5.29 -8.53 -7.89
N VAL A 319 4.04 -8.87 -7.58
CA VAL A 319 3.01 -9.10 -8.59
C VAL A 319 2.75 -7.81 -9.38
N LEU A 320 2.69 -6.67 -8.69
CA LEU A 320 2.50 -5.36 -9.32
C LEU A 320 3.68 -5.01 -10.23
N TRP A 321 4.92 -5.20 -9.76
CA TRP A 321 6.12 -4.99 -10.57
C TRP A 321 6.10 -5.81 -11.88
N LEU A 322 5.71 -7.08 -11.82
CA LEU A 322 5.57 -7.93 -13.01
C LEU A 322 4.43 -7.47 -13.94
N LEU A 323 3.32 -7.01 -13.37
CA LEU A 323 2.20 -6.48 -14.15
C LEU A 323 2.59 -5.18 -14.86
N MET A 324 3.27 -4.27 -14.17
CA MET A 324 3.81 -3.05 -14.76
C MET A 324 4.79 -3.36 -15.89
N ALA A 325 5.70 -4.32 -15.69
CA ALA A 325 6.61 -4.80 -16.73
C ALA A 325 5.87 -5.34 -17.97
N HIS A 326 4.76 -6.06 -17.76
CA HIS A 326 3.93 -6.59 -18.84
C HIS A 326 3.22 -5.48 -19.63
N LEU A 327 2.79 -4.42 -18.93
CA LEU A 327 2.13 -3.24 -19.52
C LEU A 327 3.13 -2.21 -20.09
N GLY A 328 4.44 -2.47 -20.03
CA GLY A 328 5.46 -1.52 -20.49
C GLY A 328 5.63 -0.29 -19.59
N LEU A 329 5.11 -0.33 -18.37
CA LEU A 329 5.19 0.76 -17.40
C LEU A 329 6.46 0.63 -16.54
N GLY A 330 7.42 1.53 -16.76
CA GLY A 330 8.64 1.65 -15.97
C GLY A 330 9.90 1.83 -16.82
N ASP A 331 10.77 2.73 -16.39
CA ASP A 331 12.06 3.04 -17.03
C ASP A 331 12.93 1.80 -17.29
N GLN A 332 12.82 0.79 -16.42
CA GLN A 332 13.56 -0.48 -16.52
C GLN A 332 13.12 -1.36 -17.70
N PHE A 333 11.93 -1.09 -18.25
CA PHE A 333 11.26 -1.92 -19.24
C PHE A 333 11.06 -1.20 -20.59
N GLN A 334 11.25 0.12 -20.60
CA GLN A 334 11.21 0.91 -21.81
C GLN A 334 12.48 0.67 -22.63
N ILE A 335 12.32 -0.02 -23.76
CA ILE A 335 13.39 -0.23 -24.73
C ILE A 335 13.55 1.09 -25.50
N ASN A 336 14.60 1.86 -25.21
CA ASN A 336 15.03 2.93 -26.10
C ASN A 336 15.17 2.36 -27.52
N GLU A 337 14.60 3.01 -28.54
CA GLU A 337 14.61 2.58 -29.95
C GLU A 337 16.01 2.23 -30.53
N GLY A 338 17.10 2.47 -29.79
CA GLY A 338 18.47 2.07 -30.13
C GLY A 338 18.88 0.64 -29.76
N HIS A 339 18.12 -0.13 -28.97
CA HIS A 339 18.47 -1.52 -28.66
C HIS A 339 17.77 -2.49 -29.62
N ALA A 340 18.47 -2.77 -30.72
CA ALA A 340 18.05 -3.62 -31.83
C ALA A 340 17.40 -4.95 -31.38
N ARG A 341 16.14 -5.16 -31.79
CA ARG A 341 15.63 -6.50 -32.07
C ARG A 341 15.61 -6.70 -33.58
N ALA A 342 16.26 -7.77 -34.05
CA ALA A 342 16.18 -8.21 -35.44
C ALA A 342 14.70 -8.38 -35.83
N LYS A 343 14.24 -7.59 -36.81
CA LYS A 343 12.95 -7.81 -37.48
C LYS A 343 13.06 -9.14 -38.22
N LEU A 344 12.31 -10.16 -37.77
CA LEU A 344 12.04 -11.34 -38.57
C LEU A 344 11.12 -10.92 -39.72
N ILE A 345 11.71 -10.71 -40.89
CA ILE A 345 10.97 -10.54 -42.13
C ILE A 345 10.51 -11.94 -42.54
N VAL A 346 9.24 -12.24 -42.32
CA VAL A 346 8.61 -13.42 -42.92
C VAL A 346 8.22 -13.04 -44.35
N GLY A 347 8.93 -13.60 -45.32
CA GLY A 347 8.62 -13.44 -46.75
C GLY A 347 7.24 -14.00 -47.08
N LYS A 348 6.61 -13.39 -48.10
CA LYS A 348 5.25 -13.64 -48.57
C LYS A 348 4.94 -15.09 -48.90
#